data_AF-A0A0E3YBB4-F1
#
_entry.id   AF-A0A0E3YBB4-F1
#
_cell.length_a   1.000
_cell.length_b   1.000
_cell.length_c   1.000
_cell.angle_alpha   90.00
_cell.angle_beta   90.00
_cell.angle_gamma   90.00
#
_symmetry.space_group_name_H-M   'P 1'
#
loop_
_entity.id
_entity.type
_entity.pdbx_description
1 polymer ?
#
loop_
_entity_poly.entity_id
_entity_poly.type
_entity_poly.pdbx_seq_one_letter_code
_entity_poly.pdbx_strand_id
1 'polypeptide(L)' 'MSREGKEHKVVFIGHGLTPDTRAMLIDGTMDAVITQSPQSAIMNCVRIFANLREKRDLSAGVEASRSQVIFRENLP' A
#
# COMPACT_ATOMS: atom_id res chain seq x y z
N MET A 1 -24.87 -29.74 21.30
CA MET A 1 -23.61 -28.99 21.48
C MET A 1 -23.85 -27.57 20.98
N SER A 2 -23.85 -26.64 21.92
CA SER A 2 -24.28 -25.25 21.78
C SER A 2 -23.32 -24.46 20.87
N ARG A 3 -23.87 -23.66 19.96
CA ARG A 3 -23.15 -22.58 19.27
C ARG A 3 -22.92 -21.44 20.28
N GLU A 4 -22.05 -21.66 21.26
CA GLU A 4 -21.57 -20.57 22.12
C GLU A 4 -20.69 -19.63 21.27
N GLY A 5 -20.91 -18.33 21.43
CA GLY A 5 -20.54 -17.29 20.49
C GLY A 5 -19.06 -17.25 20.14
N LYS A 6 -18.74 -17.46 18.86
CA LYS A 6 -17.48 -16.94 18.32
C LYS A 6 -17.61 -15.42 18.29
N GLU A 7 -16.97 -14.73 19.23
CA GLU A 7 -16.66 -13.31 19.06
C GLU A 7 -16.11 -13.12 17.64
N HIS A 8 -16.78 -12.30 16.84
CA HIS A 8 -16.28 -11.96 15.53
C HIS A 8 -15.00 -11.15 15.72
N LYS A 9 -13.84 -11.81 15.59
CA LYS A 9 -12.55 -11.14 15.55
C LYS A 9 -12.56 -10.17 14.37
N VAL A 10 -12.59 -8.87 14.66
CA VAL A 10 -12.47 -7.82 13.66
C VAL A 10 -11.07 -7.90 13.06
N VAL A 11 -10.99 -7.90 11.72
CA VAL A 11 -9.73 -7.76 10.99
C VAL A 11 -9.64 -6.32 10.52
N PHE A 12 -8.63 -5.59 10.98
CA PHE A 12 -8.41 -4.20 10.64
C PHE A 12 -7.30 -4.07 9.61
N ILE A 13 -7.67 -3.64 8.39
CA ILE A 13 -6.75 -3.35 7.29
C ILE A 13 -6.74 -1.83 7.03
N GLY A 14 -5.56 -1.23 7.07
CA GLY A 14 -5.33 0.18 6.77
C GLY A 14 -4.70 0.43 5.40
N HIS A 15 -4.48 1.72 5.08
CA HIS A 15 -3.77 2.16 3.89
C HIS A 15 -2.67 3.16 4.25
N GLY A 16 -1.53 3.03 3.57
CA GLY A 16 -0.37 3.89 3.78
C GLY A 16 0.44 3.49 5.01
N LEU A 17 1.76 3.38 4.85
CA LEU A 17 2.68 3.09 5.96
C LEU A 17 3.20 4.41 6.55
N THR A 18 2.36 5.05 7.36
CA THR A 18 2.73 6.23 8.16
C THR A 18 3.31 5.78 9.51
N PRO A 19 3.92 6.67 10.30
CA PRO A 19 4.36 6.33 11.65
C PRO A 19 3.23 5.75 12.52
N ASP A 20 2.02 6.32 12.41
CA ASP A 20 0.86 5.88 13.19
C ASP A 20 0.39 4.48 12.77
N THR A 21 0.21 4.22 11.48
CA THR A 21 -0.21 2.89 11.01
C THR A 21 0.88 1.84 11.23
N ARG A 22 2.15 2.23 11.21
CA ARG A 22 3.27 1.37 11.62
C ARG A 22 3.18 1.01 13.10
N ALA A 23 2.89 1.96 13.98
CA ALA A 23 2.70 1.68 15.41
C ALA A 23 1.54 0.70 15.64
N MET A 24 0.42 0.89 14.94
CA MET A 24 -0.76 0.02 15.00
C MET A 24 -0.48 -1.41 14.50
N LEU A 25 0.39 -1.58 13.49
CA LEU A 25 0.86 -2.90 13.08
C LEU A 25 1.71 -3.58 14.16
N ILE A 26 2.57 -2.81 14.84
CA ILE A 26 3.47 -3.33 15.87
C ILE A 26 2.70 -3.75 17.12
N ASP A 27 1.76 -2.93 17.57
CA ASP A 27 0.96 -3.21 18.77
C ASP A 27 -0.19 -4.21 18.52
N GLY A 28 -0.48 -4.53 17.25
CA GLY A 28 -1.51 -5.50 16.85
C GLY A 28 -2.92 -4.92 16.78
N THR A 29 -3.08 -3.60 16.89
CA THR A 29 -4.34 -2.89 16.62
C THR A 29 -4.75 -3.06 15.16
N MET A 30 -3.80 -3.04 14.23
CA MET A 30 -4.01 -3.24 12.80
C MET A 30 -3.34 -4.53 12.34
N ASP A 31 -4.05 -5.33 11.54
CA ASP A 31 -3.55 -6.63 11.07
C ASP A 31 -2.71 -6.50 9.80
N ALA A 32 -3.00 -5.52 8.94
CA ALA A 32 -2.25 -5.28 7.71
C ALA A 32 -2.40 -3.83 7.19
N VAL A 33 -1.40 -3.37 6.44
CA VAL A 33 -1.45 -2.13 5.65
C VAL A 33 -1.30 -2.44 4.18
N ILE A 34 -2.16 -1.86 3.34
CA ILE A 34 -1.96 -1.82 1.89
C ILE A 34 -1.29 -0.50 1.53
N THR A 35 -0.11 -0.53 0.91
CA THR A 35 0.61 0.69 0.52
C THR A 35 1.12 0.65 -0.91
N GLN A 36 1.35 1.84 -1.46
CA GLN A 36 1.95 2.07 -2.77
C GLN A 36 3.07 3.08 -2.57
N SER A 37 4.13 3.00 -3.38
CA SER A 37 5.25 3.95 -3.33
C SER A 37 4.80 5.33 -3.87
N PRO A 38 4.75 6.38 -3.03
CA PRO A 38 4.46 7.73 -3.51
C PRO A 38 5.55 8.22 -4.47
N GLN A 39 6.80 7.83 -4.22
CA GLN A 39 7.93 8.13 -5.10
C GLN A 39 7.73 7.54 -6.49
N SER A 40 7.31 6.28 -6.61
CA SER A 40 7.07 5.66 -7.92
C SER A 40 5.94 6.37 -8.68
N ALA A 41 4.88 6.79 -7.98
CA ALA A 41 3.80 7.56 -8.59
C ALA A 41 4.30 8.91 -9.15
N ILE A 42 5.10 9.64 -8.37
CA ILE A 42 5.70 10.92 -8.79
C ILE A 42 6.63 10.72 -9.99
N MET A 43 7.50 9.71 -9.95
CA MET A 43 8.44 9.42 -11.03
C MET A 43 7.71 9.02 -12.32
N ASN A 44 6.63 8.24 -12.21
CA ASN A 44 5.77 7.91 -13.33
C ASN A 44 5.11 9.17 -13.92
N CYS A 45 4.58 10.06 -13.09
CA CYS A 45 4.04 11.35 -13.55
C CYS A 45 5.09 12.15 -14.33
N VAL A 46 6.29 12.32 -13.79
CA VAL A 46 7.38 13.04 -14.45
C VAL A 46 7.73 12.37 -15.79
N ARG A 47 7.82 11.04 -15.85
CA ARG A 47 8.09 10.29 -17.08
C ARG A 47 6.99 10.50 -18.13
N ILE A 48 5.72 10.44 -17.75
CA ILE A 48 4.60 10.67 -18.67
C ILE A 48 4.69 12.07 -19.29
N PHE A 49 4.94 13.10 -18.48
CA PHE A 49 5.07 14.47 -19.00
C PHE A 49 6.34 14.66 -19.85
N ALA A 50 7.45 14.01 -19.51
CA ALA A 50 8.65 14.01 -20.34
C ALA A 50 8.41 13.32 -21.70
N ASN A 51 7.72 12.17 -21.71
CA ASN A 51 7.32 11.46 -22.92
C ASN A 51 6.44 12.35 -23.82
N LEU A 52 5.44 13.02 -23.22
CA LEU A 52 4.56 13.96 -23.92
C LEU A 52 5.36 15.10 -24.57
N ARG A 53 6.26 15.74 -23.81
CA ARG A 53 7.14 16.82 -24.30
C ARG A 53 7.98 16.37 -25.50
N GLU A 54 8.48 15.15 -25.46
CA GLU A 54 9.36 14.56 -26.47
C GLU A 54 8.59 13.89 -27.62
N LYS A 55 7.25 13.96 -27.63
CA LYS A 55 6.36 13.30 -28.61
C LYS A 55 6.60 11.78 -28.70
N ARG A 56 6.97 11.15 -27.59
CA ARG A 56 7.07 9.69 -27.45
C ARG A 56 5.74 9.11 -26.98
N ASP A 57 5.59 7.79 -27.06
CA ASP A 57 4.47 7.09 -26.42
C ASP A 57 4.40 7.43 -24.93
N LEU A 58 3.21 7.75 -24.42
CA LEU A 58 3.02 8.24 -23.04
C LEU A 58 3.41 7.19 -22.00
N SER A 59 3.21 5.91 -22.31
CA SER A 59 3.49 4.78 -21.42
C SER A 59 4.94 4.27 -21.49
N ALA A 60 5.73 4.78 -22.43
CA ALA A 60 7.12 4.35 -22.62
C ALA A 60 7.94 4.52 -21.32
N GLY A 61 8.39 3.38 -20.77
CA GLY A 61 9.18 3.35 -19.53
C GLY A 61 8.40 3.75 -18.27
N VAL A 62 7.07 3.85 -18.32
CA VAL A 62 6.22 4.08 -17.14
C VAL A 62 6.02 2.73 -16.43
N GLU A 63 6.31 2.70 -15.15
CA GLU A 63 6.17 1.46 -14.36
C GLU A 63 4.72 1.25 -13.95
N ALA A 64 4.26 -0.01 -13.95
CA ALA A 64 2.93 -0.32 -13.43
C ALA A 64 2.85 0.02 -11.93
N SER A 65 1.76 0.64 -11.51
CA SER A 65 1.52 0.90 -10.09
C SER A 65 1.33 -0.43 -9.36
N ARG A 66 2.13 -0.65 -8.31
CA ARG A 66 2.10 -1.88 -7.50
C ARG A 66 1.69 -1.54 -6.08
N SER A 67 0.71 -2.27 -5.59
CA SER A 67 0.34 -2.28 -4.17
C SER A 67 1.10 -3.38 -3.45
N GLN A 68 1.47 -3.13 -2.21
CA GLN A 68 2.08 -4.09 -1.29
C GLN A 68 1.19 -4.26 -0.08
N VAL A 69 1.12 -5.49 0.43
CA VAL A 69 0.49 -5.79 1.71
C VAL A 69 1.61 -5.97 2.72
N ILE A 70 1.59 -5.17 3.78
CA ILE A 70 2.57 -5.20 4.85
C ILE A 70 1.90 -5.71 6.12
N PHE A 71 2.53 -6.73 6.70
CA PHE A 71 2.21 -7.27 8.03
C PHE A 71 3.29 -6.84 9.02
N ARG A 72 3.03 -7.02 10.31
CA ARG A 72 4.02 -6.76 11.36
C ARG A 72 5.35 -7.47 11.11
N GLU A 73 5.30 -8.70 10.62
CA GLU A 73 6.45 -9.58 10.37
C GLU A 73 7.31 -9.09 9.19
N ASN A 74 6.75 -8.25 8.31
CA ASN A 74 7.37 -7.77 7.09
C ASN A 74 7.64 -6.26 7.14
N LEU A 75 7.62 -5.67 8.33
CA LEU A 75 7.90 -4.25 8.50
C LEU A 75 9.33 -3.92 8.03
N PRO A 76 9.50 -2.89 7.19
CA PRO A 76 10.81 -2.38 6.81
C PRO A 76 11.50 -1.64 7.97
#